data_AF-A0A151UHF2-F1
#
_entry.id   AF-A0A151UHF2-F1
#
_cell.length_a   1.000
_cell.length_b   1.000
_cell.length_c   1.000
_cell.angle_alpha   90.00
_cell.angle_beta   90.00
_cell.angle_gamma   90.00
#
_symmetry.space_group_name_H-M   'P 1'
#
loop_
_entity.id
_entity.type
_entity.pdbx_description
1 polymer ?
#
loop_
_entity_poly.entity_id
_entity_poly.type
_entity_poly.pdbx_seq_one_letter_code
_entity_poly.pdbx_strand_id
1 'polypeptide(L)'
;SFKIDKIWIKEDFNADYNQYLREWYFSNFSKEETINFRTLYYSYLEENEINVYFFDSFVKYCRENHIVKTINLLTKITKTWKVIDNKVHI
;
A
#
# COMPACT_ATOMS: atom_id res chain seq x y z
N SER A 1 17.43 -17.54 11.57
CA SER A 1 17.00 -16.14 11.66
C SER A 1 16.02 -15.87 10.54
N PHE A 2 14.94 -15.15 10.84
CA PHE A 2 14.02 -14.66 9.83
C PHE A 2 14.75 -13.74 8.82
N LYS A 3 14.30 -13.77 7.57
CA LYS A 3 14.80 -12.89 6.50
C LYS A 3 13.61 -12.29 5.77
N ILE A 4 13.56 -10.97 5.75
CA ILE A 4 12.57 -10.22 4.99
C ILE A 4 12.81 -10.42 3.49
N ASP A 5 11.76 -10.76 2.75
CA ASP A 5 11.80 -10.86 1.29
C ASP A 5 11.65 -9.47 0.66
N LYS A 6 12.75 -8.72 0.67
CA LYS A 6 12.80 -7.36 0.12
C LYS A 6 12.57 -7.31 -1.39
N ILE A 7 12.78 -8.41 -2.11
CA ILE A 7 12.56 -8.49 -3.56
C ILE A 7 11.06 -8.53 -3.81
N TRP A 8 10.36 -9.48 -3.18
CA TRP A 8 8.91 -9.61 -3.29
C TRP A 8 8.16 -8.34 -2.86
N ILE A 9 8.58 -7.72 -1.75
CA ILE A 9 8.01 -6.45 -1.28
C ILE A 9 8.18 -5.35 -2.33
N LYS A 10 9.36 -5.27 -2.95
CA LYS A 10 9.65 -4.26 -3.97
C LYS A 10 8.84 -4.52 -5.24
N GLU A 11 8.67 -5.77 -5.64
CA GLU A 11 7.87 -6.16 -6.81
C GLU A 11 6.39 -5.81 -6.60
N ASP A 12 5.81 -6.19 -5.46
CA ASP A 12 4.44 -5.82 -5.09
C ASP A 12 4.27 -4.30 -5.03
N PHE A 13 5.18 -3.60 -4.34
CA PHE A 13 5.10 -2.15 -4.22
C PHE A 13 5.06 -1.48 -5.59
N ASN A 14 5.85 -1.96 -6.56
CA ASN A 14 5.96 -1.41 -7.91
C ASN A 14 4.94 -1.96 -8.91
N ALA A 15 4.15 -2.98 -8.57
CA ALA A 15 3.17 -3.57 -9.46
C ALA A 15 2.15 -2.54 -9.98
N ASP A 16 1.68 -2.73 -11.21
CA ASP A 16 0.79 -1.77 -11.89
C ASP A 16 -0.51 -1.52 -11.12
N TYR A 17 -1.08 -2.56 -10.50
CA TYR A 17 -2.29 -2.43 -9.69
C TYR A 17 -2.10 -1.56 -8.43
N ASN A 18 -0.85 -1.36 -7.99
CA ASN A 18 -0.48 -0.50 -6.88
C ASN A 18 -0.07 0.92 -7.32
N GLN A 19 -0.05 1.22 -8.62
CA GLN A 19 0.36 2.54 -9.14
C GLN A 19 -0.40 3.69 -8.48
N TYR A 20 -1.74 3.59 -8.42
CA TYR A 20 -2.58 4.61 -7.81
C TYR A 20 -2.28 4.81 -6.31
N LEU A 21 -1.97 3.73 -5.59
CA LEU A 21 -1.62 3.80 -4.17
C LEU A 21 -0.25 4.45 -3.98
N ARG A 22 0.73 4.13 -4.83
CA ARG A 22 2.05 4.79 -4.83
C ARG A 22 1.93 6.29 -5.10
N GLU A 23 1.20 6.67 -6.15
CA GLU A 23 0.98 8.07 -6.52
C GLU A 23 0.32 8.83 -5.38
N TRP A 24 -0.77 8.29 -4.82
CA TRP A 24 -1.43 8.89 -3.69
C TRP A 24 -0.52 8.99 -2.45
N TYR A 25 0.27 7.96 -2.16
CA TYR A 25 1.17 7.92 -1.01
C TYR A 25 2.22 9.03 -1.11
N PHE A 26 2.89 9.17 -2.25
CA PHE A 26 3.88 10.22 -2.46
C PHE A 26 3.29 11.62 -2.63
N SER A 27 2.01 11.75 -3.02
CA SER A 27 1.35 13.07 -3.08
C SER A 27 0.85 13.57 -1.73
N ASN A 28 0.63 12.68 -0.75
CA ASN A 28 0.03 13.02 0.55
C ASN A 28 1.02 13.06 1.70
N PHE A 29 2.21 12.48 1.54
CA PHE A 29 3.23 12.41 2.58
C PHE A 29 4.54 13.02 2.09
N SER A 30 5.15 13.81 2.96
CA SER A 30 6.48 14.35 2.77
C SER A 30 7.52 13.22 2.69
N LYS A 31 8.69 13.54 2.13
CA LYS A 31 9.81 12.60 2.06
C LYS A 31 10.17 12.05 3.46
N GLU A 32 10.16 12.89 4.49
CA GLU A 32 10.45 12.49 5.86
C GLU A 32 9.41 11.50 6.40
N GLU A 33 8.11 11.80 6.26
CA GLU A 33 7.03 10.88 6.62
C GLU A 33 7.19 9.53 5.90
N THR A 34 7.47 9.54 4.59
CA THR A 34 7.62 8.30 3.83
C THR A 34 8.83 7.45 4.22
N ILE A 35 9.92 8.10 4.68
CA ILE A 35 11.09 7.40 5.24
C ILE A 35 10.68 6.76 6.57
N ASN A 36 9.98 7.50 7.44
CA ASN A 36 9.54 7.01 8.74
C ASN A 36 8.59 5.81 8.60
N PHE A 37 7.61 5.85 7.71
CA PHE A 37 6.71 4.71 7.48
C PHE A 37 7.44 3.48 6.96
N ARG A 38 8.42 3.66 6.07
CA ARG A 38 9.24 2.54 5.58
C ARG A 38 10.06 1.92 6.70
N THR A 39 10.62 2.72 7.61
CA THR A 39 11.36 2.23 8.77
C THR A 39 10.43 1.44 9.70
N LEU A 40 9.27 2.01 10.07
CA LEU A 40 8.27 1.35 10.91
C LEU A 40 7.81 0.01 10.31
N TYR A 41 7.59 -0.01 8.99
CA TYR A 41 7.20 -1.22 8.28
C TYR A 41 8.26 -2.32 8.40
N TYR A 42 9.54 -2.02 8.11
CA TYR A 42 10.58 -3.05 8.22
C TYR A 42 10.82 -3.51 9.66
N SER A 43 10.77 -2.60 10.64
CA SER A 43 10.82 -2.97 12.06
C SER A 43 9.68 -3.94 12.43
N TYR A 44 8.46 -3.66 11.97
CA TYR A 44 7.32 -4.55 12.19
C TYR A 44 7.53 -5.96 11.59
N LEU A 45 8.08 -6.06 10.37
CA LEU A 45 8.38 -7.35 9.75
C LEU A 45 9.45 -8.14 10.52
N GLU A 46 10.50 -7.46 10.99
CA GLU A 46 11.58 -8.08 11.76
C GLU A 46 11.09 -8.58 13.12
N GLU A 47 10.35 -7.74 13.85
CA GLU A 47 9.81 -8.06 15.18
C GLU A 47 8.83 -9.23 15.16
N ASN A 48 8.06 -9.37 14.08
CA ASN A 48 7.02 -10.39 13.96
C ASN A 48 7.44 -11.60 13.12
N GLU A 49 8.65 -11.59 12.54
CA GLU A 49 9.16 -12.64 11.66
C GLU A 49 8.20 -13.00 10.49
N ILE A 50 7.58 -11.99 9.87
CA ILE A 50 6.61 -12.16 8.76
C ILE A 50 6.96 -11.28 7.55
N ASN A 51 6.48 -11.70 6.37
CA ASN A 51 6.42 -10.85 5.18
C ASN A 51 4.95 -10.50 4.90
N VAL A 52 4.64 -9.21 4.80
CA VAL A 52 3.30 -8.72 4.42
C VAL A 52 3.42 -7.58 3.43
N TYR A 53 2.38 -7.33 2.65
CA TYR A 53 2.35 -6.23 1.68
C TYR A 53 2.49 -4.87 2.37
N PHE A 54 3.28 -3.96 1.78
CA PHE A 54 3.53 -2.63 2.35
C PHE A 54 2.23 -1.84 2.54
N PHE A 55 1.39 -1.76 1.50
CA PHE A 55 0.17 -0.94 1.56
C PHE A 55 -0.87 -1.50 2.53
N ASP A 56 -0.94 -2.81 2.71
CA ASP A 56 -1.84 -3.43 3.69
C ASP A 56 -1.42 -3.07 5.12
N SER A 57 -0.12 -3.22 5.41
CA SER A 57 0.47 -2.80 6.69
C SER A 57 0.29 -1.30 6.94
N PHE A 58 0.50 -0.49 5.91
CA PHE A 58 0.39 0.96 5.99
C PHE A 58 -1.05 1.43 6.27
N VAL A 59 -2.05 0.86 5.59
CA VAL A 59 -3.47 1.17 5.82
C VAL A 59 -3.88 0.82 7.25
N LYS A 60 -3.42 -0.33 7.76
CA LYS A 60 -3.65 -0.71 9.17
C LYS A 60 -3.05 0.32 10.12
N TYR A 61 -1.78 0.67 9.92
CA TYR A 61 -1.09 1.67 10.72
C TYR A 61 -1.80 3.03 10.73
N CYS A 62 -2.22 3.53 9.56
CA CYS A 62 -2.96 4.79 9.47
C CYS A 62 -4.30 4.76 10.21
N ARG A 63 -5.01 3.62 10.16
CA ARG A 63 -6.28 3.44 10.88
C ARG A 63 -6.08 3.46 12.39
N GLU A 64 -5.09 2.72 12.89
CA GLU A 64 -4.80 2.60 14.32
C GLU A 64 -4.27 3.90 14.93
N ASN A 65 -3.56 4.72 14.15
CA ASN A 65 -2.96 5.98 14.59
C ASN A 65 -3.77 7.22 14.19
N HIS A 66 -5.01 7.04 13.73
CA HIS A 66 -5.92 8.13 13.33
C HIS A 66 -5.30 9.14 12.34
N ILE A 67 -4.48 8.65 11.41
CA ILE A 67 -3.89 9.49 10.36
C ILE A 67 -4.99 9.81 9.35
N VAL A 68 -5.61 10.99 9.47
CA VAL A 68 -6.70 11.48 8.62
C VAL A 68 -6.16 11.98 7.27
N LYS A 69 -5.53 11.07 6.54
CA LYS A 69 -5.24 11.19 5.11
C LYS A 69 -5.79 9.90 4.52
N THR A 70 -7.11 9.79 4.42
CA THR A 70 -7.75 8.57 3.93
C THR A 70 -7.48 8.45 2.44
N ILE A 71 -6.76 7.39 2.02
CA ILE A 71 -6.96 6.84 0.67
C ILE A 71 -8.45 6.67 0.56
N ASN A 72 -9.07 7.37 -0.38
CA ASN A 72 -10.47 7.13 -0.69
C ASN A 72 -10.52 5.74 -1.34
N LEU A 73 -10.46 4.65 -0.56
CA LEU A 73 -10.41 3.27 -1.04
C LEU A 73 -11.62 2.96 -1.95
N LEU A 74 -12.67 3.78 -1.86
CA LEU A 74 -13.80 3.82 -2.79
C LEU A 74 -13.38 4.09 -4.24
N THR A 75 -12.26 4.76 -4.53
CA THR A 75 -11.71 4.89 -5.89
C THR A 75 -11.05 3.61 -6.38
N LYS A 76 -10.44 2.82 -5.50
CA LYS A 76 -9.92 1.47 -5.82
C LYS A 76 -11.10 0.55 -6.16
N ILE A 77 -12.14 0.56 -5.33
CA ILE A 77 -13.40 -0.15 -5.60
C ILE A 77 -13.99 0.33 -6.94
N THR A 78 -14.27 1.61 -7.13
CA THR A 78 -14.93 2.11 -8.36
C THR A 78 -14.10 1.95 -9.63
N LYS A 79 -12.76 2.03 -9.60
CA LYS A 79 -11.92 1.72 -10.79
C LYS A 79 -11.89 0.21 -11.09
N THR A 80 -11.82 -0.65 -10.07
CA THR A 80 -11.88 -2.10 -10.28
C THR A 80 -13.26 -2.55 -10.77
N TRP A 81 -14.35 -1.96 -10.28
CA TRP A 81 -15.71 -2.25 -10.79
C TRP A 81 -15.95 -1.68 -12.20
N LYS A 82 -15.39 -0.51 -12.55
CA LYS A 82 -15.53 0.06 -13.91
C LYS A 82 -14.81 -0.74 -15.01
N VAL A 83 -13.94 -1.70 -14.68
CA VAL A 83 -13.20 -2.50 -15.67
C VAL A 83 -13.77 -3.92 -15.83
N ILE A 84 -14.86 -4.28 -15.14
CA ILE A 84 -15.51 -5.60 -15.29
C ILE A 84 -16.68 -5.59 -16.29
N ASP A 85 -17.21 -4.43 -16.69
CA ASP A 85 -18.20 -4.34 -17.77
C ASP A 85 -17.55 -4.27 -19.16
N ASN A 86 -16.84 -5.33 -19.50
CA ASN A 86 -16.34 -5.61 -20.85
C ASN A 86 -17.45 -6.22 -21.74
N LYS A 87 -18.65 -5.63 -21.76
CA LYS A 87 -19.69 -5.97 -22.76
C LYS A 87 -20.58 -4.76 -23.09
N VAL A 88 -20.30 -4.13 -24.22
CA VAL A 88 -21.37 -3.53 -25.03
C VAL A 88 -22.05 -4.70 -25.72
N HIS A 89 -23.25 -5.09 -25.26
CA HIS A 89 -24.16 -5.84 -26.10
C HIS A 89 -24.79 -4.86 -27.10
N ILE A 90 -24.75 -5.26 -28.37
CA ILE A 90 -25.09 -4.53 -29.60
C ILE A 90 -26.43 -3.79 -29.48
#